data_AF-A0A524ET04-F1
#
_entry.id   AF-A0A524ET04-F1
#
_cell.length_a   1.000
_cell.length_b   1.000
_cell.length_c   1.000
_cell.angle_alpha   90.00
_cell.angle_beta   90.00
_cell.angle_gamma   90.00
#
_symmetry.space_group_name_H-M   'P 1'
#
loop_
_entity.id
_entity.type
_entity.pdbx_description
1 polymer ?
#
loop_
_entity_poly.entity_id
_entity_poly.type
_entity_poly.pdbx_seq_one_letter_code
_entity_poly.pdbx_strand_id
1 'polypeptide(L)'
;MGKTLAEKILNQHSSDEAVAGDISEVNYDILMAHDGLVSSVIDRFEETNKKIKFPNKIRLYTDHFAPVSQSSRPQEFTARANIQRKYLDFAKLHDLDAHIYQGICHSMLVDDKHISAGDVIFGADSHTTTVGSIGAFATGIGSSDFLYSLIKGKLWLKIPETIKIEFHGSLPKNVYGKDIISEILGSIAEEGAVYECLEFHDLTKNKISIDGRSTICNMSVEAGAMAGIFVPDEITKEFQLSKNDKNYNPILPDKSAVYKQIIQINVNELNQKVAKPHSPANVTSVNEVKGTKIDQVFIGSCTGGRLEDLEVTYQVFSKHDYVYAGLKVIIVPATMKIYLEALKRGY
;
A
#
# COMPACT_ATOMS: atom_id res chain seq x y z
N MET A 1 -7.75 -26.17 -13.73
CA MET A 1 -7.09 -26.22 -12.40
C MET A 1 -7.74 -25.15 -11.52
N GLY A 2 -7.70 -25.29 -10.18
CA GLY A 2 -8.20 -24.21 -9.32
C GLY A 2 -7.28 -23.00 -9.42
N LYS A 3 -7.85 -21.80 -9.29
CA LYS A 3 -7.15 -20.52 -9.43
C LYS A 3 -6.94 -19.84 -8.08
N THR A 4 -5.79 -19.20 -7.94
CA THR A 4 -5.44 -18.28 -6.85
C THR A 4 -6.34 -17.04 -6.89
N LEU A 5 -6.32 -16.22 -5.83
CA LEU A 5 -7.11 -14.99 -5.78
C LEU A 5 -6.66 -14.02 -6.89
N ALA A 6 -5.35 -13.84 -7.05
CA ALA A 6 -4.77 -12.98 -8.08
C ALA A 6 -5.18 -13.43 -9.49
N GLU A 7 -5.07 -14.73 -9.80
CA GLU A 7 -5.52 -15.26 -11.10
C GLU A 7 -7.02 -15.03 -11.33
N LYS A 8 -7.87 -15.19 -10.32
CA LYS A 8 -9.31 -14.96 -10.46
C LYS A 8 -9.62 -13.49 -10.71
N ILE A 9 -9.02 -12.58 -9.95
CA ILE A 9 -9.18 -11.14 -10.13
C ILE A 9 -8.72 -10.73 -11.52
N LEU A 10 -7.49 -11.06 -11.90
CA LEU A 10 -6.92 -10.64 -13.19
C LEU A 10 -7.69 -11.22 -14.38
N ASN A 11 -8.17 -12.47 -14.29
CA ASN A 11 -9.02 -13.07 -15.32
C ASN A 11 -10.37 -12.37 -15.46
N GLN A 12 -11.01 -11.92 -14.38
CA GLN A 12 -12.25 -11.16 -14.47
C GLN A 12 -12.07 -9.79 -15.15
N HIS A 13 -10.85 -9.28 -15.16
CA HIS A 13 -10.48 -8.00 -15.77
C HIS A 13 -9.78 -8.16 -17.12
N SER A 14 -9.66 -9.40 -17.63
CA SER A 14 -9.06 -9.75 -18.92
C SER A 14 -10.12 -10.25 -19.90
N SER A 15 -9.82 -10.16 -21.21
CA SER A 15 -10.68 -10.79 -22.23
C SER A 15 -10.41 -12.29 -22.40
N ASP A 16 -9.18 -12.72 -22.11
CA ASP A 16 -8.72 -14.08 -22.25
C ASP A 16 -8.54 -14.73 -20.88
N GLU A 17 -8.78 -16.04 -20.82
CA GLU A 17 -8.43 -16.84 -19.66
C GLU A 17 -6.92 -17.11 -19.66
N ALA A 18 -6.25 -16.65 -18.61
CA ALA A 18 -4.81 -16.76 -18.41
C ALA A 18 -4.49 -17.43 -17.07
N VAL A 19 -3.38 -18.16 -17.03
CA VAL A 19 -2.81 -18.76 -15.82
C VAL A 19 -1.45 -18.14 -15.50
N ALA A 20 -0.91 -18.42 -14.32
CA ALA A 20 0.43 -17.97 -13.95
C ALA A 20 1.47 -18.20 -15.07
N GLY A 21 2.23 -17.15 -15.40
CA GLY A 21 3.22 -17.15 -16.48
C GLY A 21 2.71 -16.61 -17.83
N ASP A 22 1.40 -16.65 -18.08
CA ASP A 22 0.82 -16.07 -19.30
C ASP A 22 0.87 -14.55 -19.27
N ILE A 23 0.89 -13.92 -20.45
CA ILE A 23 0.79 -12.47 -20.61
C ILE A 23 -0.63 -12.13 -21.05
N SER A 24 -1.32 -11.28 -20.28
CA SER A 24 -2.69 -10.83 -20.56
C SER A 24 -2.81 -9.32 -20.52
N GLU A 25 -3.77 -8.78 -21.25
CA GLU A 25 -4.15 -7.38 -21.17
C GLU A 25 -5.30 -7.20 -20.17
N VAL A 26 -5.03 -6.44 -19.10
CA VAL A 26 -5.90 -6.33 -17.94
C VAL A 26 -6.43 -4.91 -17.81
N ASN A 27 -7.74 -4.78 -17.65
CA ASN A 27 -8.39 -3.51 -17.34
C ASN A 27 -8.19 -3.15 -15.87
N TYR A 28 -8.04 -1.85 -15.56
CA TYR A 28 -8.01 -1.37 -14.18
C TYR A 28 -9.36 -0.78 -13.77
N ASP A 29 -9.61 -0.78 -12.47
CA ASP A 29 -10.73 -0.07 -11.85
C ASP A 29 -10.33 1.32 -11.39
N ILE A 30 -9.12 1.45 -10.84
CA ILE A 30 -8.50 2.73 -10.52
C ILE A 30 -7.07 2.78 -11.05
N LEU A 31 -6.72 3.94 -11.61
CA LEU A 31 -5.37 4.29 -12.01
C LEU A 31 -4.91 5.51 -11.19
N MET A 32 -3.91 5.32 -10.34
CA MET A 32 -3.43 6.33 -9.39
C MET A 32 -2.08 6.91 -9.81
N ALA A 33 -1.88 8.22 -9.60
CA ALA A 33 -0.56 8.83 -9.58
C ALA A 33 -0.42 9.92 -8.52
N HIS A 34 0.82 10.23 -8.17
CA HIS A 34 1.17 11.31 -7.25
C HIS A 34 2.04 12.37 -7.93
N ASP A 35 2.18 13.53 -7.29
CA ASP A 35 2.92 14.71 -7.75
C ASP A 35 4.35 14.43 -8.26
N GLY A 36 5.04 13.44 -7.70
CA GLY A 36 6.36 12.99 -8.17
C GLY A 36 6.34 12.54 -9.64
N LEU A 37 5.44 11.61 -10.00
CA LEU A 37 5.42 11.01 -11.33
C LEU A 37 4.67 11.85 -12.38
N VAL A 38 3.58 12.50 -11.96
CA VAL A 38 2.68 13.26 -12.85
C VAL A 38 3.43 14.34 -13.65
N SER A 39 4.46 14.95 -13.07
CA SER A 39 5.29 15.95 -13.74
C SER A 39 5.89 15.48 -15.08
N SER A 40 6.38 14.25 -15.12
CA SER A 40 7.07 13.65 -16.28
C SER A 40 6.13 12.99 -17.28
N VAL A 41 4.96 12.56 -16.82
CA VAL A 41 3.94 11.91 -17.67
C VAL A 41 3.14 12.93 -18.46
N ILE A 42 2.78 14.09 -17.87
CA ILE A 42 1.88 15.06 -18.52
C ILE A 42 2.43 15.53 -19.88
N ASP A 43 3.71 15.92 -19.96
CA ASP A 43 4.27 16.42 -21.23
C ASP A 43 4.17 15.36 -22.33
N ARG A 44 4.55 14.12 -22.00
CA ARG A 44 4.49 12.99 -22.93
C ARG A 44 3.05 12.67 -23.32
N PHE A 45 2.10 12.80 -22.40
CA PHE A 45 0.69 12.61 -22.70
C PHE A 45 0.18 13.66 -23.70
N GLU A 46 0.50 14.93 -23.49
CA GLU A 46 0.11 16.03 -24.38
C GLU A 46 0.68 15.84 -25.79
N GLU A 47 1.93 15.41 -25.92
CA GLU A 47 2.57 15.07 -27.20
C GLU A 47 1.79 13.99 -28.00
N THR A 48 1.13 13.07 -27.31
CA THR A 48 0.37 12.00 -27.99
C THR A 48 -0.89 12.49 -28.70
N ASN A 49 -1.39 13.68 -28.34
CA ASN A 49 -2.68 14.22 -28.79
C ASN A 49 -3.85 13.22 -28.61
N LYS A 50 -3.78 12.35 -27.60
CA LYS A 50 -4.84 11.39 -27.25
C LYS A 50 -5.73 11.93 -26.14
N LYS A 51 -6.84 11.22 -25.91
CA LYS A 51 -7.74 11.48 -24.79
C LYS A 51 -7.51 10.44 -23.70
N ILE A 52 -7.71 10.82 -22.45
CA ILE A 52 -7.76 9.89 -21.33
C ILE A 52 -8.98 8.99 -21.53
N LYS A 53 -8.78 7.68 -21.47
CA LYS A 53 -9.82 6.69 -21.78
C LYS A 53 -10.95 6.70 -20.74
N PHE A 54 -10.60 6.74 -19.46
CA PHE A 54 -11.53 6.66 -18.33
C PHE A 54 -11.21 7.72 -17.25
N PRO A 55 -11.53 9.01 -17.47
CA PRO A 55 -11.22 10.09 -16.52
C PRO A 55 -11.73 9.85 -15.09
N ASN A 56 -12.93 9.27 -14.95
CA ASN A 56 -13.55 8.96 -13.66
C ASN A 56 -12.83 7.87 -12.84
N LYS A 57 -11.95 7.09 -13.48
CA LYS A 57 -11.12 6.05 -12.83
C LYS A 57 -9.74 6.56 -12.40
N ILE A 58 -9.42 7.82 -12.68
CA ILE A 58 -8.11 8.38 -12.34
C ILE A 58 -8.17 9.01 -10.96
N ARG A 59 -7.15 8.73 -10.15
CA ARG A 59 -6.92 9.38 -8.86
C ARG A 59 -5.56 10.04 -8.86
N LEU A 60 -5.53 11.33 -8.56
CA LEU A 60 -4.28 12.06 -8.44
C LEU A 60 -4.09 12.49 -6.98
N TYR A 61 -2.87 12.41 -6.46
CA TYR A 61 -2.53 12.81 -5.08
C TYR A 61 -1.35 13.79 -5.01
N THR A 62 -1.36 14.69 -4.03
CA THR A 62 -0.19 15.53 -3.68
C THR A 62 0.23 15.28 -2.23
N ASP A 63 1.16 14.36 -2.02
CA ASP A 63 1.65 13.96 -0.71
C ASP A 63 3.17 14.07 -0.58
N HIS A 64 3.94 13.89 -1.67
CA HIS A 64 5.40 13.94 -1.62
C HIS A 64 5.95 15.38 -1.52
N PHE A 65 5.24 16.37 -2.06
CA PHE A 65 5.63 17.79 -1.98
C PHE A 65 4.62 18.63 -1.17
N ALA A 66 4.15 18.10 -0.04
CA ALA A 66 3.10 18.70 0.79
C ALA A 66 3.61 19.20 2.15
N PRO A 67 3.67 20.52 2.43
CA PRO A 67 3.54 21.64 1.49
C PRO A 67 4.84 21.87 0.70
N VAL A 68 4.73 22.62 -0.40
CA VAL A 68 5.86 22.93 -1.31
C VAL A 68 7.05 23.61 -0.60
N SER A 69 6.79 24.29 0.52
CA SER A 69 7.70 25.20 1.22
C SER A 69 8.84 24.53 2.03
N GLN A 70 9.06 23.23 1.92
CA GLN A 70 10.01 22.49 2.77
C GLN A 70 11.47 22.47 2.27
N SER A 71 11.78 23.02 1.09
CA SER A 71 13.18 23.08 0.63
C SER A 71 13.88 24.36 1.08
N SER A 72 15.06 24.21 1.68
CA SER A 72 15.99 25.32 1.98
C SER A 72 16.63 25.94 0.73
N ARG A 73 16.34 25.40 -0.46
CA ARG A 73 16.83 25.87 -1.76
C ARG A 73 15.68 26.47 -2.59
N PRO A 74 15.70 27.79 -2.86
CA PRO A 74 14.62 28.47 -3.60
C PRO A 74 14.29 27.89 -4.99
N GLN A 75 15.28 27.29 -5.65
CA GLN A 75 15.12 26.65 -6.96
C GLN A 75 14.27 25.38 -6.88
N GLU A 76 14.49 24.55 -5.85
CA GLU A 76 13.69 23.33 -5.62
C GLU A 76 12.24 23.69 -5.22
N PHE A 77 12.07 24.76 -4.44
CA PHE A 77 10.74 25.30 -4.12
C PHE A 77 9.96 25.68 -5.39
N THR A 78 10.58 26.46 -6.28
CA THR A 78 9.94 26.91 -7.52
C THR A 78 9.62 25.73 -8.44
N ALA A 79 10.52 24.76 -8.56
CA ALA A 79 10.29 23.55 -9.34
C ALA A 79 9.10 22.73 -8.83
N ARG A 80 9.02 22.49 -7.51
CA ARG A 80 7.90 21.76 -6.90
C ARG A 80 6.58 22.52 -7.00
N ALA A 81 6.58 23.85 -6.87
CA ALA A 81 5.40 24.68 -7.10
C ALA A 81 4.89 24.57 -8.54
N ASN A 82 5.79 24.61 -9.52
CA ASN A 82 5.45 24.45 -10.93
C ASN A 82 4.89 23.05 -11.24
N ILE A 83 5.44 22.00 -10.62
CA ILE A 83 4.92 20.63 -10.72
C ILE A 83 3.48 20.59 -10.24
N GLN A 84 3.18 21.14 -9.05
CA GLN A 84 1.82 21.12 -8.53
C GLN A 84 0.85 21.95 -9.35
N ARG A 85 1.26 23.13 -9.85
CA ARG A 85 0.41 23.91 -10.77
C ARG A 85 0.06 23.11 -12.02
N LYS A 86 1.06 22.52 -12.67
CA LYS A 86 0.87 21.71 -13.88
C LYS A 86 -0.03 20.50 -13.62
N TYR A 87 0.18 19.83 -12.49
CA TYR A 87 -0.65 18.74 -12.00
C TYR A 87 -2.12 19.17 -11.83
N LEU A 88 -2.37 20.34 -11.23
CA LEU A 88 -3.71 20.88 -10.99
C LEU A 88 -4.39 21.30 -12.30
N ASP A 89 -3.64 21.95 -13.19
CA ASP A 89 -4.12 22.37 -14.50
C ASP A 89 -4.52 21.14 -15.34
N PHE A 90 -3.70 20.10 -15.32
CA PHE A 90 -3.99 18.82 -15.99
C PHE A 90 -5.23 18.13 -15.41
N ALA A 91 -5.34 18.06 -14.08
CA ALA A 91 -6.50 17.49 -13.41
C ALA A 91 -7.78 18.23 -13.79
N LYS A 92 -7.74 19.58 -13.80
CA LYS A 92 -8.87 20.43 -14.18
C LYS A 92 -9.22 20.30 -15.66
N LEU A 93 -8.22 20.26 -16.54
CA LEU A 93 -8.42 20.14 -17.99
C LEU A 93 -9.15 18.85 -18.37
N HIS A 94 -8.85 17.77 -17.65
CA HIS A 94 -9.37 16.44 -17.94
C HIS A 94 -10.47 15.96 -16.98
N ASP A 95 -10.94 16.82 -16.06
CA ASP A 95 -11.96 16.50 -15.06
C ASP A 95 -11.61 15.26 -14.21
N LEU A 96 -10.39 15.29 -13.64
CA LEU A 96 -9.83 14.20 -12.84
C LEU A 96 -9.98 14.46 -11.35
N ASP A 97 -10.16 13.38 -10.57
CA ASP A 97 -10.24 13.45 -9.12
C ASP A 97 -8.86 13.68 -8.52
N ALA A 98 -8.62 14.89 -8.01
CA ALA A 98 -7.33 15.33 -7.46
C ALA A 98 -7.44 15.64 -5.96
N HIS A 99 -6.67 14.91 -5.17
CA HIS A 99 -6.64 15.01 -3.71
C HIS A 99 -5.43 15.82 -3.26
N ILE A 100 -5.68 17.08 -2.88
CA ILE A 100 -4.62 18.05 -2.54
C ILE A 100 -4.39 18.09 -1.03
N TYR A 101 -3.20 17.68 -0.59
CA TYR A 101 -2.76 17.68 0.81
C TYR A 101 -3.71 16.96 1.78
N GLN A 102 -4.39 15.93 1.29
CA GLN A 102 -5.37 15.18 2.08
C GLN A 102 -4.76 13.99 2.83
N GLY A 103 -3.57 13.53 2.40
CA GLY A 103 -2.87 12.40 2.99
C GLY A 103 -2.06 11.63 1.98
N ILE A 104 -1.34 10.63 2.48
CA ILE A 104 -0.52 9.69 1.72
C ILE A 104 -1.42 8.89 0.77
N CYS A 105 -1.04 8.83 -0.51
CA CYS A 105 -1.86 8.29 -1.60
C CYS A 105 -2.41 6.88 -1.30
N HIS A 106 -1.57 5.97 -0.79
CA HIS A 106 -1.99 4.59 -0.50
C HIS A 106 -3.01 4.49 0.63
N SER A 107 -2.86 5.31 1.68
CA SER A 107 -3.81 5.31 2.79
C SER A 107 -5.15 5.91 2.34
N MET A 108 -5.10 6.92 1.47
CA MET A 108 -6.30 7.46 0.84
C MET A 108 -6.97 6.46 -0.11
N LEU A 109 -6.22 5.65 -0.85
CA LEU A 109 -6.76 4.59 -1.73
C LEU A 109 -7.44 3.48 -0.94
N VAL A 110 -6.84 2.99 0.16
CA VAL A 110 -7.48 1.99 1.03
C VAL A 110 -8.83 2.51 1.55
N ASP A 111 -8.91 3.80 1.88
CA ASP A 111 -10.11 4.50 2.33
C ASP A 111 -11.07 4.91 1.19
N ASP A 112 -10.72 4.72 -0.09
CA ASP A 112 -11.59 5.09 -1.21
C ASP A 112 -12.82 4.16 -1.22
N LYS A 113 -14.01 4.77 -1.25
CA LYS A 113 -15.31 4.07 -1.31
C LYS A 113 -15.60 3.47 -2.69
N HIS A 114 -14.84 3.86 -3.71
CA HIS A 114 -14.96 3.33 -5.06
C HIS A 114 -14.04 2.13 -5.32
N ILE A 115 -13.28 1.70 -4.31
CA ILE A 115 -12.40 0.52 -4.38
C ILE A 115 -12.95 -0.59 -3.48
N SER A 116 -13.30 -1.70 -4.11
CA SER A 116 -13.81 -2.92 -3.48
C SER A 116 -12.78 -4.06 -3.49
N ALA A 117 -13.02 -5.06 -2.66
CA ALA A 117 -12.36 -6.35 -2.81
C ALA A 117 -12.66 -6.93 -4.20
N GLY A 118 -11.62 -7.40 -4.88
CA GLY A 118 -11.71 -7.94 -6.24
C GLY A 118 -11.33 -6.96 -7.36
N ASP A 119 -11.15 -5.67 -7.07
CA ASP A 119 -10.77 -4.68 -8.07
C ASP A 119 -9.29 -4.79 -8.47
N VAL A 120 -8.95 -4.21 -9.64
CA VAL A 120 -7.57 -4.06 -10.11
C VAL A 120 -7.12 -2.60 -10.01
N ILE A 121 -6.06 -2.35 -9.25
CA ILE A 121 -5.48 -1.02 -9.03
C ILE A 121 -4.07 -0.95 -9.60
N PHE A 122 -3.87 -0.03 -10.54
CA PHE A 122 -2.54 0.33 -10.99
C PHE A 122 -2.16 1.69 -10.44
N GLY A 123 -0.95 1.80 -9.90
CA GLY A 123 -0.47 3.04 -9.32
C GLY A 123 0.94 3.35 -9.76
N ALA A 124 1.18 4.63 -10.03
CA ALA A 124 2.46 5.20 -10.39
C ALA A 124 3.44 5.31 -9.19
N ASP A 125 3.43 4.30 -8.31
CA ASP A 125 4.21 4.18 -7.08
C ASP A 125 4.31 2.68 -6.70
N SER A 126 5.49 2.25 -6.24
CA SER A 126 5.79 0.85 -5.88
C SER A 126 4.88 0.28 -4.80
N HIS A 127 4.48 1.09 -3.82
CA HIS A 127 3.74 0.68 -2.63
C HIS A 127 2.22 0.68 -2.85
N THR A 128 1.77 0.80 -4.10
CA THR A 128 0.36 0.61 -4.48
C THR A 128 -0.19 -0.74 -4.02
N THR A 129 0.69 -1.73 -3.83
CA THR A 129 0.44 -3.00 -3.17
C THR A 129 -0.35 -2.90 -1.86
N THR A 130 -0.24 -1.79 -1.12
CA THR A 130 -0.98 -1.51 0.13
C THR A 130 -2.48 -1.81 0.03
N VAL A 131 -3.09 -1.54 -1.12
CA VAL A 131 -4.54 -1.71 -1.34
C VAL A 131 -4.95 -3.19 -1.34
N GLY A 132 -4.01 -4.12 -1.49
CA GLY A 132 -4.30 -5.55 -1.33
C GLY A 132 -4.72 -5.96 0.08
N SER A 133 -4.56 -5.07 1.08
CA SER A 133 -5.08 -5.26 2.44
C SER A 133 -6.60 -5.45 2.50
N ILE A 134 -7.33 -4.92 1.51
CA ILE A 134 -8.77 -5.05 1.37
C ILE A 134 -9.17 -6.05 0.28
N GLY A 135 -8.22 -6.85 -0.21
CA GLY A 135 -8.45 -7.92 -1.18
C GLY A 135 -8.61 -7.46 -2.64
N ALA A 136 -8.06 -6.29 -2.99
CA ALA A 136 -7.90 -5.86 -4.37
C ALA A 136 -6.53 -6.32 -4.91
N PHE A 137 -6.42 -6.58 -6.22
CA PHE A 137 -5.11 -6.76 -6.85
C PHE A 137 -4.52 -5.38 -7.14
N ALA A 138 -3.43 -5.02 -6.48
CA ALA A 138 -2.84 -3.70 -6.58
C ALA A 138 -1.33 -3.78 -6.81
N THR A 139 -0.83 -3.04 -7.80
CA THR A 139 0.59 -3.07 -8.17
C THR A 139 1.12 -1.72 -8.63
N GLY A 140 2.41 -1.49 -8.38
CA GLY A 140 3.14 -0.33 -8.86
C GLY A 140 3.55 -0.49 -10.32
N ILE A 141 3.43 0.59 -11.10
CA ILE A 141 3.77 0.61 -12.52
C ILE A 141 4.64 1.83 -12.87
N GLY A 142 5.42 1.70 -13.94
CA GLY A 142 6.29 2.79 -14.41
C GLY A 142 5.52 3.89 -15.14
N SER A 143 6.22 5.00 -15.43
CA SER A 143 5.65 6.15 -16.16
C SER A 143 5.14 5.81 -17.56
N SER A 144 5.85 4.94 -18.29
CA SER A 144 5.43 4.48 -19.62
C SER A 144 4.16 3.64 -19.56
N ASP A 145 4.06 2.73 -18.58
CA ASP A 145 2.89 1.88 -18.37
C ASP A 145 1.70 2.71 -17.93
N PHE A 146 1.91 3.69 -17.03
CA PHE A 146 0.88 4.61 -16.60
C PHE A 146 0.35 5.43 -17.77
N LEU A 147 1.23 5.96 -18.63
CA LEU A 147 0.85 6.66 -19.86
C LEU A 147 0.04 5.76 -20.80
N TYR A 148 0.48 4.51 -21.01
CA TYR A 148 -0.25 3.53 -21.80
C TYR A 148 -1.65 3.28 -21.21
N SER A 149 -1.75 3.07 -19.91
CA SER A 149 -3.01 2.84 -19.19
C SER A 149 -3.94 4.05 -19.22
N LEU A 150 -3.43 5.28 -19.17
CA LEU A 150 -4.23 6.49 -19.36
C LEU A 150 -4.90 6.52 -20.75
N ILE A 151 -4.16 6.15 -21.79
CA ILE A 151 -4.63 6.21 -23.19
C ILE A 151 -5.51 5.02 -23.55
N LYS A 152 -5.19 3.83 -23.04
CA LYS A 152 -5.82 2.57 -23.46
C LYS A 152 -6.88 2.06 -22.49
N GLY A 153 -6.80 2.42 -21.21
CA GLY A 153 -7.69 1.92 -20.16
C GLY A 153 -7.35 0.52 -19.64
N LYS A 154 -6.15 0.03 -19.95
CA LYS A 154 -5.69 -1.34 -19.65
C LYS A 154 -4.16 -1.40 -19.71
N LEU A 155 -3.57 -2.50 -19.25
CA LEU A 155 -2.13 -2.75 -19.25
C LEU A 155 -1.82 -4.21 -19.54
N TRP A 156 -0.70 -4.47 -20.23
CA TRP A 156 -0.17 -5.82 -20.38
C TRP A 156 0.61 -6.23 -19.14
N LEU A 157 0.29 -7.40 -18.60
CA LEU A 157 1.01 -7.95 -17.46
C LEU A 157 1.15 -9.46 -17.58
N LYS A 158 2.27 -9.96 -17.05
CA LYS A 158 2.46 -11.39 -16.84
C LYS A 158 1.68 -11.78 -15.58
N ILE A 159 0.76 -12.74 -15.68
CA ILE A 159 0.02 -13.25 -14.52
C ILE A 159 1.04 -13.85 -13.53
N PRO A 160 1.10 -13.35 -12.28
CA PRO A 160 2.12 -13.78 -11.34
C PRO A 160 1.85 -15.19 -10.83
N GLU A 161 2.93 -15.95 -10.59
CA GLU A 161 2.84 -17.10 -9.67
C GLU A 161 2.53 -16.58 -8.26
N THR A 162 1.93 -17.42 -7.41
CA THR A 162 1.50 -17.00 -6.07
C THR A 162 2.20 -17.81 -4.98
N ILE A 163 2.79 -17.13 -3.99
CA ILE A 163 3.19 -17.70 -2.72
C ILE A 163 2.03 -17.51 -1.72
N LYS A 164 1.55 -18.61 -1.16
CA LYS A 164 0.57 -18.59 -0.08
C LYS A 164 1.26 -18.38 1.25
N ILE A 165 0.81 -17.41 2.03
CA ILE A 165 1.30 -17.18 3.40
C ILE A 165 0.13 -17.35 4.37
N GLU A 166 0.21 -18.34 5.25
CA GLU A 166 -0.82 -18.62 6.25
C GLU A 166 -0.37 -18.17 7.65
N PHE A 167 -1.17 -17.31 8.28
CA PHE A 167 -0.94 -16.86 9.65
C PHE A 167 -1.76 -17.69 10.63
N HIS A 168 -1.11 -18.46 11.50
CA HIS A 168 -1.76 -19.34 12.48
C HIS A 168 -1.48 -18.88 13.91
N GLY A 169 -2.42 -19.10 14.83
CA GLY A 169 -2.24 -18.81 16.26
C GLY A 169 -3.01 -17.56 16.72
N SER A 170 -2.48 -16.84 17.70
CA SER A 170 -3.05 -15.62 18.25
C SER A 170 -1.95 -14.57 18.34
N LEU A 171 -2.19 -13.39 17.76
CA LEU A 171 -1.19 -12.32 17.77
C LEU A 171 -0.82 -11.95 19.20
N PRO A 172 0.47 -11.98 19.57
CA PRO A 172 0.94 -11.54 20.87
C PRO A 172 0.65 -10.05 21.09
N LYS A 173 0.57 -9.66 22.35
CA LYS A 173 0.44 -8.24 22.71
C LYS A 173 1.67 -7.46 22.21
N ASN A 174 1.44 -6.28 21.64
CA ASN A 174 2.46 -5.39 21.08
C ASN A 174 3.23 -5.98 19.86
N VAL A 175 2.64 -6.94 19.16
CA VAL A 175 3.09 -7.41 17.85
C VAL A 175 2.07 -6.93 16.82
N TYR A 176 2.54 -6.21 15.81
CA TYR A 176 1.71 -5.56 14.80
C TYR A 176 2.07 -6.02 13.38
N GLY A 177 1.33 -5.54 12.38
CA GLY A 177 1.59 -5.85 10.97
C GLY A 177 3.05 -5.61 10.56
N LYS A 178 3.71 -4.59 11.14
CA LYS A 178 5.13 -4.30 10.92
C LYS A 178 6.05 -5.44 11.35
N ASP A 179 5.79 -6.07 12.49
CA ASP A 179 6.59 -7.19 12.98
C ASP A 179 6.39 -8.44 12.12
N ILE A 180 5.15 -8.68 11.68
CA ILE A 180 4.78 -9.80 10.81
C ILE A 180 5.52 -9.70 9.46
N ILE A 181 5.44 -8.56 8.77
CA ILE A 181 6.11 -8.40 7.47
C ILE A 181 7.63 -8.33 7.60
N SER A 182 8.15 -7.84 8.73
CA SER A 182 9.59 -7.91 9.01
C SER A 182 10.05 -9.36 9.20
N GLU A 183 9.27 -10.22 9.85
CA GLU A 183 9.57 -11.65 9.93
C GLU A 183 9.59 -12.30 8.54
N ILE A 184 8.58 -12.01 7.71
CA ILE A 184 8.53 -12.50 6.33
C ILE A 184 9.78 -12.06 5.57
N LEU A 185 10.10 -10.76 5.55
CA LEU A 185 11.29 -10.23 4.86
C LEU A 185 12.60 -10.81 5.39
N GLY A 186 12.72 -11.05 6.69
CA GLY A 186 13.87 -11.74 7.27
C GLY A 186 13.99 -13.20 6.81
N SER A 187 12.87 -13.85 6.49
CA SER A 187 12.82 -15.25 6.04
C SER A 187 13.03 -15.45 4.54
N ILE A 188 12.51 -14.54 3.68
CA ILE A 188 12.58 -14.67 2.22
C ILE A 188 13.55 -13.69 1.55
N ALA A 189 14.11 -12.71 2.29
CA ALA A 189 14.98 -11.64 1.80
C ALA A 189 14.30 -10.64 0.83
N GLU A 190 15.05 -9.62 0.38
CA GLU A 190 14.52 -8.47 -0.38
C GLU A 190 14.01 -8.79 -1.79
N GLU A 191 14.35 -9.98 -2.29
CA GLU A 191 13.99 -10.46 -3.62
C GLU A 191 13.43 -11.87 -3.57
N GLY A 192 12.90 -12.27 -2.40
CA GLY A 192 12.36 -13.61 -2.17
C GLY A 192 11.10 -13.95 -2.95
N ALA A 193 10.43 -12.93 -3.52
CA ALA A 193 9.14 -13.06 -4.19
C ALA A 193 9.09 -12.26 -5.51
N VAL A 194 10.21 -12.14 -6.23
CA VAL A 194 10.32 -11.33 -7.45
C VAL A 194 9.27 -11.71 -8.50
N TYR A 195 8.41 -10.73 -8.86
CA TYR A 195 7.27 -10.88 -9.78
C TYR A 195 6.19 -11.87 -9.33
N GLU A 196 6.16 -12.25 -8.06
CA GLU A 196 5.14 -13.13 -7.50
C GLU A 196 4.07 -12.32 -6.76
N CYS A 197 2.92 -12.95 -6.55
CA CYS A 197 1.90 -12.45 -5.65
C CYS A 197 2.06 -13.12 -4.28
N LEU A 198 2.16 -12.32 -3.21
CA LEU A 198 2.03 -12.82 -1.85
C LEU A 198 0.55 -12.84 -1.48
N GLU A 199 -0.04 -14.03 -1.39
CA GLU A 199 -1.45 -14.21 -1.01
C GLU A 199 -1.54 -14.58 0.47
N PHE A 200 -2.09 -13.66 1.27
CA PHE A 200 -2.15 -13.76 2.71
C PHE A 200 -3.48 -14.36 3.19
N HIS A 201 -3.38 -15.44 3.97
CA HIS A 201 -4.49 -16.14 4.60
C HIS A 201 -4.42 -15.94 6.11
N ASP A 202 -5.31 -15.09 6.64
CA ASP A 202 -5.39 -14.79 8.07
C ASP A 202 -6.25 -15.84 8.82
N LEU A 203 -5.57 -16.84 9.37
CA LEU A 203 -6.15 -17.92 10.18
C LEU A 203 -5.92 -17.67 11.68
N THR A 204 -5.56 -16.43 12.05
CA THR A 204 -5.33 -16.07 13.46
C THR A 204 -6.65 -15.95 14.22
N LYS A 205 -6.61 -16.21 15.53
CA LYS A 205 -7.80 -16.16 16.40
C LYS A 205 -8.36 -14.76 16.59
N ASN A 206 -7.48 -13.75 16.66
CA ASN A 206 -7.85 -12.36 16.93
C ASN A 206 -7.86 -11.45 15.70
N LYS A 207 -7.53 -12.00 14.53
CA LYS A 207 -7.50 -11.32 13.22
C LYS A 207 -6.55 -10.13 13.16
N ILE A 208 -5.89 -9.98 12.03
CA ILE A 208 -5.04 -8.82 11.75
C ILE A 208 -5.96 -7.69 11.29
N SER A 209 -5.86 -6.51 11.92
CA SER A 209 -6.62 -5.30 11.55
C SER A 209 -6.32 -4.85 10.11
N ILE A 210 -7.21 -4.06 9.50
CA ILE A 210 -6.93 -3.47 8.16
C ILE A 210 -5.66 -2.60 8.18
N ASP A 211 -5.39 -1.90 9.27
CA ASP A 211 -4.17 -1.10 9.43
C ASP A 211 -2.92 -1.99 9.39
N GLY A 212 -2.95 -3.12 10.12
CA GLY A 212 -1.89 -4.13 10.09
C GLY A 212 -1.75 -4.82 8.73
N ARG A 213 -2.86 -5.19 8.08
CA ARG A 213 -2.87 -5.76 6.73
C ARG A 213 -2.30 -4.78 5.71
N SER A 214 -2.62 -3.50 5.82
CA SER A 214 -2.07 -2.43 4.98
C SER A 214 -0.56 -2.34 5.12
N THR A 215 -0.02 -2.44 6.33
CA THR A 215 1.43 -2.46 6.55
C THR A 215 2.09 -3.69 5.92
N ILE A 216 1.47 -4.86 6.02
CA ILE A 216 1.97 -6.11 5.41
C ILE A 216 1.98 -6.04 3.89
N CYS A 217 0.86 -5.63 3.29
CA CYS A 217 0.72 -5.50 1.83
C CYS A 217 1.64 -4.41 1.27
N ASN A 218 1.74 -3.27 1.95
CA ASN A 218 2.64 -2.18 1.58
C ASN A 218 4.07 -2.71 1.44
N MET A 219 4.56 -3.39 2.48
CA MET A 219 5.94 -3.87 2.54
C MET A 219 6.21 -5.16 1.73
N SER A 220 5.24 -5.64 0.95
CA SER A 220 5.43 -6.82 0.09
C SER A 220 6.36 -6.51 -1.09
N VAL A 221 6.41 -5.25 -1.54
CA VAL A 221 7.28 -4.84 -2.65
C VAL A 221 8.77 -4.92 -2.29
N GLU A 222 9.11 -4.80 -1.00
CA GLU A 222 10.44 -4.98 -0.44
C GLU A 222 10.93 -6.43 -0.53
N ALA A 223 10.05 -7.40 -0.83
CA ALA A 223 10.43 -8.78 -1.18
C ALA A 223 10.52 -8.99 -2.70
N GLY A 224 10.33 -7.93 -3.50
CA GLY A 224 10.21 -8.00 -4.96
C GLY A 224 8.82 -8.42 -5.46
N ALA A 225 7.84 -8.57 -4.55
CA ALA A 225 6.50 -9.01 -4.93
C ALA A 225 5.82 -8.01 -5.85
N MET A 226 5.13 -8.53 -6.86
CA MET A 226 4.28 -7.74 -7.74
C MET A 226 3.06 -7.20 -6.99
N ALA A 227 2.50 -8.01 -6.09
CA ALA A 227 1.36 -7.67 -5.26
C ALA A 227 1.42 -8.43 -3.93
N GLY A 228 0.89 -7.82 -2.88
CA GLY A 228 0.55 -8.50 -1.64
C GLY A 228 -0.95 -8.36 -1.40
N ILE A 229 -1.68 -9.46 -1.25
CA ILE A 229 -3.15 -9.45 -1.20
C ILE A 229 -3.69 -10.33 -0.06
N PHE A 230 -4.54 -9.77 0.80
CA PHE A 230 -5.27 -10.54 1.79
C PHE A 230 -6.51 -11.15 1.16
N VAL A 231 -6.75 -12.42 1.45
CA VAL A 231 -8.03 -13.05 1.12
C VAL A 231 -9.14 -12.36 1.91
N PRO A 232 -10.20 -11.82 1.25
CA PRO A 232 -11.28 -11.14 1.94
C PRO A 232 -11.95 -12.02 3.00
N ASP A 233 -12.13 -11.48 4.19
CA ASP A 233 -12.83 -12.11 5.30
C ASP A 233 -13.81 -11.13 5.98
N GLU A 234 -14.26 -11.45 7.19
CA GLU A 234 -15.19 -10.61 7.95
C GLU A 234 -14.63 -9.22 8.25
N ILE A 235 -13.33 -9.09 8.52
CA ILE A 235 -12.69 -7.79 8.77
C ILE A 235 -12.70 -6.94 7.51
N THR A 236 -12.39 -7.54 6.35
CA THR A 236 -12.49 -6.85 5.05
C THR A 236 -13.93 -6.41 4.78
N LYS A 237 -14.91 -7.28 5.05
CA LYS A 237 -16.34 -6.96 4.87
C LYS A 237 -16.78 -5.79 5.75
N GLU A 238 -16.47 -5.83 7.05
CA GLU A 238 -16.83 -4.77 8.00
C GLU A 238 -16.21 -3.44 7.57
N PHE A 239 -14.94 -3.46 7.17
CA PHE A 239 -14.26 -2.28 6.66
C PHE A 239 -14.92 -1.71 5.41
N GLN A 240 -15.20 -2.53 4.40
CA GLN A 240 -15.83 -2.07 3.15
C GLN A 240 -17.23 -1.51 3.39
N LEU A 241 -18.04 -2.16 4.24
CA LEU A 241 -19.36 -1.66 4.61
C LEU A 241 -19.27 -0.33 5.38
N SER A 242 -18.27 -0.14 6.24
CA SER A 242 -18.06 1.13 6.95
C SER A 242 -17.77 2.31 6.02
N LYS A 243 -17.22 2.04 4.82
CA LYS A 243 -16.99 3.04 3.77
C LYS A 243 -18.22 3.29 2.89
N ASN A 244 -19.35 2.62 3.16
CA ASN A 244 -20.54 2.59 2.31
C ASN A 244 -20.26 2.04 0.89
N ASP A 245 -19.38 1.05 0.78
CA ASP A 245 -19.23 0.29 -0.46
C ASP A 245 -20.52 -0.51 -0.72
N LYS A 246 -21.27 -0.09 -1.74
CA LYS A 246 -22.53 -0.72 -2.15
C LYS A 246 -22.32 -1.91 -3.08
N ASN A 247 -21.10 -2.11 -3.57
CA ASN A 247 -20.76 -3.10 -4.58
C ASN A 247 -19.95 -4.28 -4.01
N TYR A 248 -19.78 -4.34 -2.68
CA TYR A 248 -19.00 -5.39 -2.02
C TYR A 248 -19.46 -6.79 -2.43
N ASN A 249 -18.66 -7.44 -3.27
CA ASN A 249 -18.86 -8.81 -3.74
C ASN A 249 -17.48 -9.49 -3.87
N PRO A 250 -16.90 -9.96 -2.77
CA PRO A 250 -15.52 -10.40 -2.74
C PRO A 250 -15.32 -11.67 -3.57
N ILE A 251 -14.17 -11.75 -4.23
CA ILE A 251 -13.69 -12.96 -4.89
C ILE A 251 -12.83 -13.73 -3.89
N LEU A 252 -12.94 -15.06 -3.88
CA LEU A 252 -12.13 -15.94 -3.04
C LEU A 252 -11.31 -16.90 -3.93
N PRO A 253 -10.10 -17.31 -3.52
CA PRO A 253 -9.34 -18.33 -4.23
C PRO A 253 -10.11 -19.66 -4.24
N ASP A 254 -9.86 -20.48 -5.26
CA ASP A 254 -10.45 -21.82 -5.30
C ASP A 254 -9.81 -22.72 -4.24
N LYS A 255 -10.59 -23.65 -3.68
CA LYS A 255 -10.04 -24.64 -2.71
C LYS A 255 -8.94 -25.52 -3.31
N SER A 256 -8.95 -25.69 -4.63
CA SER A 256 -7.97 -26.43 -5.42
C SER A 256 -6.94 -25.53 -6.10
N ALA A 257 -6.81 -24.26 -5.66
CA ALA A 257 -5.80 -23.34 -6.14
C ALA A 257 -4.39 -23.93 -5.99
N VAL A 258 -3.57 -23.74 -7.03
CA VAL A 258 -2.18 -24.19 -7.05
C VAL A 258 -1.29 -23.01 -6.71
N TYR A 259 -0.44 -23.19 -5.70
CA TYR A 259 0.52 -22.17 -5.25
C TYR A 259 1.93 -22.65 -5.54
N LYS A 260 2.80 -21.72 -5.92
CA LYS A 260 4.23 -22.00 -6.14
C LYS A 260 4.91 -22.49 -4.86
N GLN A 261 4.56 -21.85 -3.75
CA GLN A 261 5.06 -22.17 -2.43
C GLN A 261 3.98 -21.86 -1.38
N ILE A 262 4.03 -22.59 -0.26
CA ILE A 262 3.20 -22.33 0.92
C ILE A 262 4.15 -22.07 2.09
N ILE A 263 3.99 -20.93 2.75
CA ILE A 263 4.71 -20.52 3.95
C ILE A 263 3.71 -20.45 5.09
N GLN A 264 4.02 -21.09 6.21
CA GLN A 264 3.18 -21.08 7.41
C GLN A 264 3.91 -20.33 8.52
N ILE A 265 3.23 -19.36 9.12
CA ILE A 265 3.77 -18.51 10.17
C ILE A 265 2.94 -18.70 11.43
N ASN A 266 3.56 -19.24 12.48
CA ASN A 266 2.96 -19.30 13.81
C ASN A 266 3.14 -17.94 14.50
N VAL A 267 2.09 -17.12 14.51
CA VAL A 267 2.18 -15.76 15.05
C VAL A 267 2.43 -15.72 16.56
N ASN A 268 2.18 -16.82 17.28
CA ASN A 268 2.45 -16.91 18.72
C ASN A 268 3.95 -16.73 19.05
N GLU A 269 4.83 -17.08 18.11
CA GLU A 269 6.29 -17.06 18.29
C GLU A 269 6.91 -15.70 17.89
N LEU A 270 6.08 -14.81 17.32
CA LEU A 270 6.53 -13.48 16.94
C LEU A 270 6.84 -12.63 18.17
N ASN A 271 7.88 -11.83 18.03
CA ASN A 271 8.28 -10.79 18.96
C ASN A 271 8.55 -9.51 18.17
N GLN A 272 8.70 -8.40 18.88
CA GLN A 272 8.94 -7.10 18.27
C GLN A 272 10.24 -7.10 17.45
N LYS A 273 10.13 -6.67 16.19
CA LYS A 273 11.20 -6.70 15.20
C LYS A 273 11.70 -5.30 14.88
N VAL A 274 12.95 -5.23 14.45
CA VAL A 274 13.58 -4.02 13.92
C VAL A 274 14.51 -4.39 12.78
N ALA A 275 14.37 -3.68 11.67
CA ALA A 275 15.31 -3.78 10.54
C ALA A 275 16.52 -2.88 10.82
N LYS A 276 17.72 -3.44 10.74
CA LYS A 276 18.98 -2.72 10.88
C LYS A 276 19.39 -2.12 9.54
N PRO A 277 20.20 -1.05 9.54
CA PRO A 277 20.80 -0.54 8.32
C PRO A 277 21.61 -1.63 7.57
N HIS A 278 21.68 -1.64 6.24
CA HIS A 278 21.01 -0.74 5.28
C HIS A 278 19.92 -1.46 4.46
N SER A 279 19.27 -2.47 5.05
CA SER A 279 18.38 -3.39 4.34
C SER A 279 17.08 -3.63 5.14
N PRO A 280 15.87 -3.47 4.57
CA PRO A 280 14.61 -3.89 5.21
C PRO A 280 14.58 -5.36 5.62
N ALA A 281 15.33 -6.25 4.95
CA ALA A 281 15.42 -7.66 5.31
C ALA A 281 16.45 -7.96 6.42
N ASN A 282 17.28 -7.00 6.84
CA ASN A 282 18.25 -7.16 7.93
C ASN A 282 17.57 -7.07 9.31
N VAL A 283 16.63 -7.99 9.55
CA VAL A 283 15.71 -7.96 10.69
C VAL A 283 16.32 -8.69 11.89
N THR A 284 16.12 -8.12 13.08
CA THR A 284 16.49 -8.71 14.36
C THR A 284 15.40 -8.41 15.41
N SER A 285 15.46 -9.08 16.56
CA SER A 285 14.64 -8.72 17.71
C SER A 285 15.06 -7.37 18.28
N VAL A 286 14.10 -6.56 18.73
CA VAL A 286 14.37 -5.28 19.41
C VAL A 286 15.30 -5.46 20.61
N ASN A 287 15.27 -6.61 21.29
CA ASN A 287 16.14 -6.90 22.43
C ASN A 287 17.63 -6.97 22.07
N GLU A 288 17.97 -7.39 20.86
CA GLU A 288 19.38 -7.53 20.42
C GLU A 288 20.05 -6.17 20.16
N VAL A 289 19.26 -5.15 19.81
CA VAL A 289 19.75 -3.79 19.55
C VAL A 289 19.50 -2.84 20.72
N LYS A 290 19.09 -3.38 21.87
CA LYS A 290 18.83 -2.59 23.07
C LYS A 290 20.09 -1.81 23.49
N GLY A 291 19.93 -0.51 23.73
CA GLY A 291 21.03 0.39 24.08
C GLY A 291 21.64 1.12 22.89
N THR A 292 21.20 0.84 21.66
CA THR A 292 21.54 1.64 20.48
C THR A 292 21.06 3.08 20.69
N LYS A 293 21.99 4.03 20.57
CA LYS A 293 21.67 5.45 20.64
C LYS A 293 20.94 5.88 19.37
N ILE A 294 19.91 6.69 19.54
CA ILE A 294 19.13 7.26 18.44
C ILE A 294 19.01 8.77 18.64
N ASP A 295 19.09 9.51 17.54
CA ASP A 295 19.00 10.98 17.54
C ASP A 295 17.64 11.47 17.03
N GLN A 296 16.91 10.62 16.28
CA GLN A 296 15.59 10.94 15.75
C GLN A 296 14.67 9.72 15.74
N VAL A 297 13.39 9.93 16.06
CA VAL A 297 12.29 8.97 15.85
C VAL A 297 11.29 9.60 14.89
N PHE A 298 10.92 8.87 13.84
CA PHE A 298 9.91 9.28 12.88
C PHE A 298 8.78 8.26 12.89
N ILE A 299 7.57 8.70 13.24
CA ILE A 299 6.37 7.89 13.35
C ILE A 299 5.38 8.40 12.32
N GLY A 300 5.01 7.55 11.36
CA GLY A 300 4.02 7.89 10.35
C GLY A 300 4.60 8.05 8.95
N SER A 301 4.16 7.20 8.03
CA SER A 301 4.62 7.04 6.64
C SER A 301 3.53 6.29 5.84
N CYS A 302 3.83 5.70 4.68
CA CYS A 302 2.88 4.78 4.03
C CYS A 302 2.70 3.45 4.82
N THR A 303 3.70 3.08 5.64
CA THR A 303 3.73 1.84 6.46
C THR A 303 3.25 2.04 7.90
N GLY A 304 2.94 3.26 8.33
CA GLY A 304 2.43 3.56 9.67
C GLY A 304 1.86 4.97 9.77
N GLY A 305 1.26 5.37 10.87
CA GLY A 305 0.57 6.66 10.99
C GLY A 305 -0.92 6.58 10.65
N ARG A 306 -1.47 5.36 10.56
CA ARG A 306 -2.91 5.11 10.65
C ARG A 306 -3.36 5.25 12.10
N LEU A 307 -4.67 5.15 12.34
CA LEU A 307 -5.23 5.45 13.66
C LEU A 307 -4.73 4.47 14.72
N GLU A 308 -4.56 3.18 14.38
CA GLU A 308 -3.94 2.18 15.26
C GLU A 308 -2.51 2.58 15.65
N ASP A 309 -1.70 3.05 14.70
CA ASP A 309 -0.30 3.44 14.98
C ASP A 309 -0.21 4.65 15.92
N LEU A 310 -1.11 5.62 15.74
CA LEU A 310 -1.16 6.81 16.60
C LEU A 310 -1.67 6.45 18.00
N GLU A 311 -2.62 5.53 18.11
CA GLU A 311 -3.06 5.01 19.41
C GLU A 311 -1.93 4.32 20.16
N VAL A 312 -1.19 3.44 19.49
CA VAL A 312 -0.04 2.74 20.09
C VAL A 312 1.03 3.76 20.50
N THR A 313 1.28 4.77 19.66
CA THR A 313 2.20 5.87 19.97
C THR A 313 1.75 6.60 21.24
N TYR A 314 0.48 7.01 21.32
CA TYR A 314 -0.08 7.63 22.51
C TYR A 314 0.06 6.74 23.75
N GLN A 315 -0.25 5.44 23.66
CA GLN A 315 -0.14 4.50 24.78
C GLN A 315 1.30 4.29 25.27
N VAL A 316 2.31 4.51 24.42
CA VAL A 316 3.72 4.48 24.81
C VAL A 316 4.12 5.80 25.46
N PHE A 317 3.82 6.93 24.82
CA PHE A 317 4.27 8.24 25.28
C PHE A 317 3.53 8.70 26.55
N SER A 318 2.23 8.42 26.69
CA SER A 318 1.43 8.78 27.87
C SER A 318 1.88 8.14 29.19
N LYS A 319 2.76 7.13 29.14
CA LYS A 319 3.39 6.53 30.32
C LYS A 319 4.60 7.30 30.84
N HIS A 320 4.98 8.38 30.15
CA HIS A 320 6.18 9.15 30.43
C HIS A 320 5.87 10.65 30.39
N ASP A 321 6.47 11.41 31.32
CA ASP A 321 6.24 12.86 31.41
C ASP A 321 7.07 13.65 30.37
N TYR A 322 8.14 13.05 29.84
CA TYR A 322 9.07 13.73 28.94
C TYR A 322 9.72 12.78 27.93
N VAL A 323 10.07 13.34 26.78
CA VAL A 323 10.98 12.75 25.80
C VAL A 323 12.42 13.11 26.19
N TYR A 324 13.38 12.20 25.95
CA TYR A 324 14.79 12.43 26.26
C TYR A 324 15.32 13.72 25.60
N ALA A 325 16.07 14.52 26.37
CA ALA A 325 16.64 15.77 25.90
C ALA A 325 17.64 15.53 24.77
N GLY A 326 17.38 16.12 23.60
CA GLY A 326 18.19 15.96 22.39
C GLY A 326 17.63 14.94 21.38
N LEU A 327 16.61 14.16 21.74
CA LEU A 327 15.91 13.29 20.79
C LEU A 327 14.87 14.11 20.00
N LYS A 328 14.96 14.09 18.67
CA LYS A 328 13.93 14.68 17.81
C LYS A 328 12.85 13.66 17.50
N VAL A 329 11.60 13.93 17.89
CA VAL A 329 10.46 13.08 17.57
C VAL A 329 9.57 13.80 16.56
N ILE A 330 9.22 13.11 15.47
CA ILE A 330 8.34 13.61 14.43
C ILE A 330 7.20 12.60 14.28
N ILE A 331 5.96 13.08 14.38
CA ILE A 331 4.75 12.26 14.23
C ILE A 331 3.94 12.83 13.07
N VAL A 332 3.64 12.00 12.07
CA VAL A 332 2.94 12.39 10.84
C VAL A 332 1.76 11.45 10.60
N PRO A 333 0.53 11.85 10.89
CA PRO A 333 -0.64 11.05 10.53
C PRO A 333 -0.73 10.85 9.02
N ALA A 334 -1.14 9.65 8.61
CA ALA A 334 -1.14 9.25 7.21
C ALA A 334 -2.15 10.05 6.36
N THR A 335 -3.25 10.52 6.96
CA THR A 335 -4.25 11.37 6.28
C THR A 335 -4.80 12.44 7.22
N MET A 336 -5.39 13.49 6.63
CA MET A 336 -6.08 14.53 7.39
C MET A 336 -7.27 13.96 8.18
N LYS A 337 -7.96 12.96 7.62
CA LYS A 337 -9.06 12.24 8.30
C LYS A 337 -8.54 11.54 9.57
N ILE A 338 -7.41 10.84 9.47
CA ILE A 338 -6.76 10.18 10.62
C ILE A 338 -6.27 11.22 11.63
N TYR A 339 -5.65 12.31 11.17
CA TYR A 339 -5.22 13.42 12.03
C TYR A 339 -6.38 13.96 12.87
N LEU A 340 -7.52 14.27 12.25
CA LEU A 340 -8.69 14.81 12.93
C LEU A 340 -9.32 13.81 13.91
N GLU A 341 -9.35 12.53 13.56
CA GLU A 341 -9.86 11.49 14.46
C GLU A 341 -8.92 11.28 15.67
N ALA A 342 -7.60 11.25 15.45
CA ALA A 342 -6.62 11.19 16.54
C ALA A 342 -6.75 12.40 17.48
N LEU A 343 -6.89 13.60 16.92
CA LEU A 343 -7.11 14.83 17.69
C LEU A 343 -8.39 14.75 18.53
N LYS A 344 -9.48 14.22 17.96
CA LYS A 344 -10.76 14.03 18.67
C LYS A 344 -10.64 13.03 19.83
N ARG A 345 -9.81 12.00 19.68
CA ARG A 345 -9.55 10.99 20.72
C ARG A 345 -8.55 11.44 21.78
N GLY A 346 -7.82 12.53 21.54
CA GLY A 346 -6.80 13.05 22.45
C GLY A 346 -5.52 12.22 22.44
N TYR A 347 -5.20 11.59 21.30
CA TYR A 347 -3.92 10.90 21.09
C TYR A 347 -2.73 11.87 21.02
#